data_AF-A0A8J3HYV8-F1
#
_entry.id   AF-A0A8J3HYV8-F1
#
_cell.length_a   1.000
_cell.length_b   1.000
_cell.length_c   1.000
_cell.angle_alpha   90.00
_cell.angle_beta   90.00
_cell.angle_gamma   90.00
#
_symmetry.space_group_name_H-M   'P 1'
#
loop_
_entity.id
_entity.type
_entity.pdbx_description
1 polymer ?
#
loop_
_entity_poly.entity_id
_entity_poly.type
_entity_poly.pdbx_seq_one_letter_code
_entity_poly.pdbx_strand_id
1 'polypeptide(L)'
;MAIWIPSPNYMSRNGWKPKWIICHGTAGFTTAQQVGNYFAQSSSQVSSHYVVGQDGTVVQCVDEQYAAWANGPITSGADSWWYSVGNPNWATISIEHVKPHTDNSDQLTDAQKAATFKLIKEICVRWNIPFHQANSNGGITGHFSTDPVNRSRCPGPFPWNELFALGVDDMLDLTDAFASAHFEQAGNSWKCKSNGITIGEPFLSYYRHSDGALRLPVTVVHTEDNGVRWQRFESGILAYDPKNVDDNPGVKDSNGVYVIKLTSDLAKKLLFQSYLDQIKVAQDVVTQAQTDNKALKDQVAAQQQSVATLQQQLAALQQQLTQAQGIDHAPPQSGPRTNRRLSSNGN
;
A
#
# COMPACT_ATOMS: atom_id res chain seq x y z
N MET A 1 4.36 1.04 3.69
CA MET A 1 3.47 1.85 4.55
C MET A 1 3.28 1.12 5.87
N ALA A 2 3.25 1.86 6.98
CA ALA A 2 2.91 1.30 8.27
C ALA A 2 1.43 0.88 8.33
N ILE A 3 1.12 -0.15 9.09
CA ILE A 3 -0.26 -0.57 9.41
C ILE A 3 -0.77 0.33 10.55
N TRP A 4 -1.96 0.91 10.40
CA TRP A 4 -2.57 1.74 11.44
C TRP A 4 -3.42 0.89 12.40
N ILE A 5 -3.04 0.85 13.68
CA ILE A 5 -3.80 0.19 14.76
C ILE A 5 -3.90 1.18 15.94
N PRO A 6 -4.95 2.02 16.00
CA PRO A 6 -4.99 3.16 16.91
C PRO A 6 -5.08 2.75 18.38
N SER A 7 -4.26 3.37 19.22
CA SER A 7 -4.39 3.33 20.67
C SER A 7 -5.22 4.50 21.18
N PRO A 8 -6.15 4.29 22.14
CA PRO A 8 -6.83 5.39 22.84
C PRO A 8 -5.94 6.02 23.94
N ASN A 9 -4.78 5.42 24.25
CA ASN A 9 -3.92 5.82 25.35
C ASN A 9 -2.91 6.86 24.87
N TYR A 10 -3.34 8.10 24.71
CA TYR A 10 -2.48 9.23 24.35
C TYR A 10 -2.92 10.50 25.09
N MET A 11 -2.06 11.51 25.10
CA MET A 11 -2.36 12.81 25.69
C MET A 11 -1.90 13.95 24.78
N SER A 12 -2.32 15.17 25.11
CA SER A 12 -1.73 16.37 24.51
C SER A 12 -0.22 16.42 24.82
N ARG A 13 0.57 16.95 23.87
CA ARG A 13 2.00 17.22 24.09
C ARG A 13 2.28 18.39 25.04
N ASN A 14 1.25 19.04 25.57
CA ASN A 14 1.39 20.15 26.52
C ASN A 14 2.30 21.28 25.98
N GLY A 15 2.13 21.62 24.70
CA GLY A 15 2.92 22.66 24.01
C GLY A 15 4.30 22.22 23.53
N TRP A 16 4.76 21.02 23.87
CA TRP A 16 6.04 20.49 23.39
C TRP A 16 5.94 19.99 21.94
N LYS A 17 7.07 20.07 21.25
CA LYS A 17 7.33 19.33 20.01
C LYS A 17 8.27 18.16 20.32
N PRO A 18 8.16 17.04 19.60
CA PRO A 18 9.18 16.00 19.59
C PRO A 18 10.58 16.58 19.39
N LYS A 19 11.45 16.22 20.32
CA LYS A 19 12.87 16.59 20.36
C LYS A 19 13.76 15.36 20.53
N TRP A 20 13.20 14.25 20.99
CA TRP A 20 13.89 12.99 21.15
C TRP A 20 13.11 11.81 20.57
N ILE A 21 13.84 10.77 20.20
CA ILE A 21 13.29 9.44 19.93
C ILE A 21 13.75 8.50 21.03
N ILE A 22 12.82 7.76 21.63
CA ILE A 22 13.12 6.71 22.60
C ILE A 22 12.80 5.35 21.99
N CYS A 23 13.82 4.50 21.91
CA CYS A 23 13.70 3.13 21.47
C CYS A 23 13.41 2.22 22.66
N HIS A 24 12.42 1.35 22.50
CA HIS A 24 11.96 0.39 23.49
C HIS A 24 12.06 -1.04 22.93
N GLY A 25 12.02 -2.02 23.83
CA GLY A 25 11.90 -3.43 23.50
C GLY A 25 10.67 -4.00 24.21
N THR A 26 9.83 -4.72 23.48
CA THR A 26 8.50 -5.13 23.95
C THR A 26 8.54 -6.24 25.01
N ALA A 27 9.64 -6.99 25.09
CA ALA A 27 9.93 -8.00 26.10
C ALA A 27 8.79 -9.02 26.33
N GLY A 28 8.47 -9.85 25.32
CA GLY A 28 7.47 -10.92 25.44
C GLY A 28 6.45 -10.99 24.30
N PHE A 29 6.59 -10.15 23.27
CA PHE A 29 5.69 -10.16 22.10
C PHE A 29 6.37 -10.76 20.87
N THR A 30 5.56 -11.30 19.95
CA THR A 30 6.08 -12.00 18.75
C THR A 30 5.83 -11.27 17.44
N THR A 31 4.84 -10.36 17.36
CA THR A 31 4.58 -9.57 16.15
C THR A 31 4.21 -8.12 16.46
N ALA A 32 4.40 -7.21 15.49
CA ALA A 32 4.07 -5.80 15.66
C ALA A 32 2.56 -5.58 15.85
N GLN A 33 1.74 -6.35 15.12
CA GLN A 33 0.30 -6.28 15.18
C GLN A 33 -0.24 -6.75 16.54
N GLN A 34 0.37 -7.76 17.18
CA GLN A 34 0.01 -8.18 18.53
C GLN A 34 0.21 -7.04 19.54
N VAL A 35 1.34 -6.35 19.47
CA VAL A 35 1.62 -5.18 20.33
C VAL A 35 0.64 -4.04 20.03
N GLY A 36 0.38 -3.76 18.75
CA GLY A 36 -0.59 -2.74 18.35
C GLY A 36 -2.01 -3.05 18.87
N ASN A 37 -2.45 -4.30 18.78
CA ASN A 37 -3.75 -4.73 19.31
C ASN A 37 -3.82 -4.64 20.85
N TYR A 38 -2.70 -4.88 21.53
CA TYR A 38 -2.59 -4.67 22.98
C TYR A 38 -2.74 -3.19 23.33
N PHE A 39 -2.02 -2.30 22.63
CA PHE A 39 -2.13 -0.85 22.81
C PHE A 39 -3.50 -0.29 22.42
N ALA A 40 -4.23 -0.94 21.53
CA ALA A 40 -5.61 -0.56 21.18
C ALA A 40 -6.60 -0.75 22.35
N GLN A 41 -6.24 -1.53 23.37
CA GLN A 41 -7.07 -1.68 24.57
C GLN A 41 -6.87 -0.48 25.50
N SER A 42 -7.94 0.24 25.84
CA SER A 42 -7.87 1.32 26.83
C SER A 42 -7.39 0.82 28.20
N SER A 43 -7.70 -0.42 28.57
CA SER A 43 -7.23 -1.05 29.81
C SER A 43 -5.72 -1.28 29.86
N SER A 44 -4.99 -1.25 28.74
CA SER A 44 -3.53 -1.40 28.76
C SER A 44 -2.84 -0.23 29.45
N GLN A 45 -3.44 0.97 29.41
CA GLN A 45 -2.90 2.20 29.99
C GLN A 45 -1.45 2.52 29.54
N VAL A 46 -1.06 1.98 28.38
CA VAL A 46 0.25 2.19 27.74
C VAL A 46 0.08 2.27 26.23
N SER A 47 1.04 2.89 25.57
CA SER A 47 1.12 2.93 24.10
C SER A 47 2.51 3.34 23.64
N SER A 48 2.79 3.14 22.36
CA SER A 48 3.92 3.77 21.65
C SER A 48 3.41 4.47 20.39
N HIS A 49 4.27 5.25 19.73
CA HIS A 49 3.90 5.82 18.43
C HIS A 49 4.00 4.74 17.35
N TYR A 50 5.06 3.95 17.39
CA TYR A 50 5.32 2.89 16.44
C TYR A 50 5.75 1.59 17.11
N VAL A 51 5.52 0.48 16.41
CA VAL A 51 6.05 -0.85 16.72
C VAL A 51 6.70 -1.42 15.46
N VAL A 52 7.92 -1.96 15.57
CA VAL A 52 8.62 -2.63 14.47
C VAL A 52 8.76 -4.12 14.79
N GLY A 53 8.19 -4.95 13.92
CA GLY A 53 8.21 -6.41 14.00
C GLY A 53 9.55 -7.01 13.59
N GLN A 54 9.80 -8.26 13.99
CA GLN A 54 11.01 -9.00 13.59
C GLN A 54 11.09 -9.25 12.07
N ASP A 55 9.97 -9.12 11.35
CA ASP A 55 9.86 -9.21 9.90
C ASP A 55 10.01 -7.84 9.19
N GLY A 56 10.27 -6.77 9.94
CA GLY A 56 10.31 -5.39 9.43
C GLY A 56 8.94 -4.74 9.26
N THR A 57 7.84 -5.42 9.63
CA THR A 57 6.51 -4.79 9.64
C THR A 57 6.46 -3.64 10.62
N VAL A 58 6.03 -2.47 10.16
CA VAL A 58 5.81 -1.29 11.02
C VAL A 58 4.33 -1.12 11.30
N VAL A 59 3.95 -1.02 12.56
CA VAL A 59 2.61 -0.62 13.02
C VAL A 59 2.71 0.77 13.64
N GLN A 60 1.81 1.67 13.29
CA GLN A 60 1.66 2.96 13.95
C GLN A 60 0.42 2.92 14.86
N CYS A 61 0.58 3.35 16.11
CA CYS A 61 -0.46 3.28 17.14
C CYS A 61 -0.96 4.64 17.63
N VAL A 62 -0.09 5.66 17.63
CA VAL A 62 -0.45 7.03 18.04
C VAL A 62 0.03 8.01 16.97
N ASP A 63 -0.83 8.96 16.60
CA ASP A 63 -0.45 10.07 15.72
C ASP A 63 0.61 10.92 16.43
N GLU A 64 1.69 11.25 15.74
CA GLU A 64 2.81 12.02 16.29
C GLU A 64 2.42 13.43 16.76
N GLN A 65 1.24 13.95 16.45
CA GLN A 65 0.74 15.19 17.06
C GLN A 65 0.38 15.04 18.55
N TYR A 66 0.17 13.81 19.02
CA TYR A 66 -0.12 13.47 20.41
C TYR A 66 1.06 12.77 21.07
N ALA A 67 1.12 12.82 22.40
CA ALA A 67 2.10 12.08 23.18
C ALA A 67 1.56 10.69 23.53
N ALA A 68 2.25 9.64 23.07
CA ALA A 68 2.03 8.26 23.51
C ALA A 68 2.43 8.08 24.99
N TRP A 69 1.87 7.07 25.67
CA TRP A 69 2.13 6.75 27.08
C TRP A 69 3.19 5.64 27.19
N ALA A 70 4.43 5.95 26.81
CA ALA A 70 5.49 4.96 26.62
C ALA A 70 6.60 5.01 27.70
N ASN A 71 6.92 6.19 28.20
CA ASN A 71 8.19 6.40 28.90
C ASN A 71 8.13 6.19 30.41
N GLY A 72 6.94 6.22 31.02
CA GLY A 72 6.80 6.13 32.47
C GLY A 72 7.47 7.30 33.22
N PRO A 73 7.88 7.11 34.48
CA PRO A 73 8.47 8.15 35.31
C PRO A 73 9.95 8.41 34.99
N ILE A 74 10.44 9.57 35.43
CA ILE A 74 11.87 9.88 35.49
C ILE A 74 12.42 9.33 36.81
N THR A 75 13.49 8.54 36.79
CA THR A 75 14.09 7.96 38.02
C THR A 75 15.52 8.44 38.28
N SER A 76 16.04 8.13 39.47
CA SER A 76 17.37 8.57 39.88
C SER A 76 18.44 8.09 38.90
N GLY A 77 19.33 9.00 38.50
CA GLY A 77 20.37 8.74 37.50
C GLY A 77 19.92 8.95 36.05
N ALA A 78 18.65 9.30 35.81
CA ALA A 78 18.19 9.70 34.49
C ALA A 78 18.93 10.94 33.99
N ASP A 79 19.07 11.06 32.67
CA ASP A 79 19.76 12.20 32.07
C ASP A 79 19.09 13.53 32.47
N SER A 80 19.92 14.53 32.76
CA SER A 80 19.47 15.75 33.46
C SER A 80 18.44 16.58 32.70
N TRP A 81 18.41 16.48 31.36
CA TRP A 81 17.47 17.23 30.54
C TRP A 81 16.03 16.73 30.68
N TRP A 82 15.79 15.49 31.12
CA TRP A 82 14.42 15.00 31.32
C TRP A 82 13.67 15.79 32.40
N TYR A 83 14.38 16.23 33.44
CA TYR A 83 13.81 17.05 34.51
C TYR A 83 13.36 18.43 34.02
N SER A 84 13.97 18.96 32.94
CA SER A 84 13.53 20.22 32.33
C SER A 84 12.21 20.10 31.54
N VAL A 85 11.88 18.89 31.09
CA VAL A 85 10.61 18.58 30.41
C VAL A 85 9.53 18.19 31.43
N GLY A 86 9.92 17.53 32.52
CA GLY A 86 9.03 17.04 33.58
C GLY A 86 8.34 15.72 33.21
N ASN A 87 7.72 15.64 32.03
CA ASN A 87 7.16 14.39 31.50
C ASN A 87 7.76 14.09 30.11
N PRO A 88 8.64 13.07 30.00
CA PRO A 88 9.32 12.76 28.74
C PRO A 88 8.37 12.51 27.57
N ASN A 89 7.17 11.94 27.83
CA ASN A 89 6.20 11.64 26.77
C ASN A 89 5.81 12.85 25.92
N TRP A 90 5.80 14.06 26.50
CA TRP A 90 5.46 15.29 25.79
C TRP A 90 6.41 15.61 24.64
N ALA A 91 7.70 15.33 24.83
CA ALA A 91 8.78 15.73 23.93
C ALA A 91 9.41 14.57 23.15
N THR A 92 8.82 13.37 23.18
CA THR A 92 9.38 12.18 22.52
C THR A 92 8.47 11.58 21.45
N ILE A 93 9.08 10.93 20.47
CA ILE A 93 8.48 9.82 19.70
C ILE A 93 9.03 8.51 20.26
N SER A 94 8.17 7.52 20.44
CA SER A 94 8.53 6.22 21.06
C SER A 94 8.32 5.09 20.07
N ILE A 95 9.36 4.27 19.89
CA ILE A 95 9.37 3.15 18.94
C ILE A 95 9.64 1.86 19.72
N GLU A 96 8.68 0.95 19.68
CA GLU A 96 8.79 -0.39 20.24
C GLU A 96 9.40 -1.36 19.24
N HIS A 97 10.34 -2.18 19.68
CA HIS A 97 10.92 -3.26 18.89
C HIS A 97 10.45 -4.59 19.45
N VAL A 98 9.78 -5.37 18.61
CA VAL A 98 9.31 -6.70 18.99
C VAL A 98 10.49 -7.58 19.40
N LYS A 99 10.48 -7.99 20.67
CA LYS A 99 11.47 -8.90 21.29
C LYS A 99 10.74 -10.03 22.03
N PRO A 100 10.86 -11.29 21.59
CA PRO A 100 10.17 -12.42 22.22
C PRO A 100 10.60 -12.72 23.67
N HIS A 101 11.85 -12.49 24.05
CA HIS A 101 12.35 -12.77 25.40
C HIS A 101 12.05 -11.63 26.37
N THR A 102 11.54 -11.99 27.55
CA THR A 102 11.07 -11.04 28.58
C THR A 102 12.20 -10.26 29.28
N ASP A 103 13.46 -10.66 29.09
CA ASP A 103 14.63 -9.99 29.64
C ASP A 103 15.27 -8.97 28.66
N ASN A 104 14.63 -8.74 27.50
CA ASN A 104 15.10 -7.87 26.41
C ASN A 104 16.45 -8.32 25.79
N SER A 105 16.86 -9.59 25.91
CA SER A 105 18.15 -10.05 25.41
C SER A 105 18.24 -10.20 23.88
N ASP A 106 17.11 -10.16 23.17
CA ASP A 106 17.08 -10.37 21.72
C ASP A 106 17.88 -9.32 20.94
N GLN A 107 18.58 -9.76 19.89
CA GLN A 107 19.11 -8.87 18.85
C GLN A 107 18.00 -8.49 17.87
N LEU A 108 18.10 -7.31 17.26
CA LEU A 108 17.21 -6.98 16.14
C LEU A 108 17.60 -7.80 14.91
N THR A 109 16.60 -8.32 14.19
CA THR A 109 16.81 -8.97 12.89
C THR A 109 17.20 -7.94 11.82
N ASP A 110 17.78 -8.37 10.69
CA ASP A 110 18.14 -7.45 9.62
C ASP A 110 16.92 -6.69 9.05
N ALA A 111 15.79 -7.37 8.90
CA ALA A 111 14.54 -6.73 8.45
C ALA A 111 14.03 -5.68 9.46
N GLN A 112 14.10 -5.99 10.76
CA GLN A 112 13.73 -5.06 11.81
C GLN A 112 14.68 -3.87 11.86
N LYS A 113 16.00 -4.09 11.75
CA LYS A 113 17.02 -3.02 11.67
C LYS A 113 16.75 -2.08 10.50
N ALA A 114 16.59 -2.63 9.29
CA ALA A 114 16.36 -1.83 8.09
C ALA A 114 15.09 -0.96 8.22
N ALA A 115 13.99 -1.54 8.70
CA ALA A 115 12.74 -0.81 8.93
C ALA A 115 12.89 0.26 10.02
N THR A 116 13.56 -0.06 11.14
CA THR A 116 13.82 0.87 12.24
C THR A 116 14.67 2.05 11.80
N PHE A 117 15.77 1.81 11.09
CA PHE A 117 16.70 2.87 10.67
C PHE A 117 16.03 3.86 9.75
N LYS A 118 15.27 3.35 8.77
CA LYS A 118 14.46 4.15 7.87
C LYS A 118 13.41 4.97 8.63
N LEU A 119 12.68 4.34 9.54
CA LEU A 119 11.66 5.01 10.36
C LEU A 119 12.26 6.11 11.23
N ILE A 120 13.38 5.86 11.91
CA ILE A 120 14.06 6.87 12.75
C ILE A 120 14.50 8.05 11.91
N LYS A 121 15.09 7.81 10.72
CA LYS A 121 15.52 8.87 9.81
C LYS A 121 14.34 9.73 9.35
N GLU A 122 13.24 9.09 8.94
CA GLU A 122 12.00 9.78 8.57
C GLU A 122 11.46 10.65 9.72
N ILE A 123 11.43 10.14 10.95
CA ILE A 123 11.00 10.91 12.13
C ILE A 123 11.94 12.09 12.38
N CYS A 124 13.26 11.87 12.30
CA CYS A 124 14.26 12.91 12.49
C CYS A 124 14.09 14.07 11.51
N VAL A 125 13.92 13.77 10.22
CA VAL A 125 13.68 14.77 9.18
C VAL A 125 12.36 15.52 9.42
N ARG A 126 11.29 14.78 9.73
CA ARG A 126 9.95 15.32 9.95
C ARG A 126 9.86 16.30 11.13
N TRP A 127 10.58 16.02 12.21
CA TRP A 127 10.53 16.81 13.45
C TRP A 127 11.77 17.65 13.70
N ASN A 128 12.72 17.65 12.76
CA ASN A 128 14.03 18.27 12.94
C ASN A 128 14.72 17.79 14.23
N ILE A 129 14.61 16.48 14.53
CA ILE A 129 15.30 15.85 15.66
C ILE A 129 16.73 15.52 15.21
N PRO A 130 17.77 15.96 15.95
CA PRO A 130 19.15 15.65 15.60
C PRO A 130 19.40 14.14 15.50
N PHE A 131 19.98 13.68 14.39
CA PHE A 131 20.27 12.26 14.19
C PHE A 131 21.64 11.90 14.78
N HIS A 132 21.68 11.89 16.10
CA HIS A 132 22.83 11.46 16.88
C HIS A 132 22.33 10.92 18.23
N GLN A 133 23.24 10.37 19.03
CA GLN A 133 22.94 9.97 20.39
C GLN A 133 22.37 11.14 21.19
N ALA A 134 21.28 10.90 21.94
CA ALA A 134 20.56 11.97 22.63
C ALA A 134 21.45 12.78 23.57
N ASN A 135 21.21 14.09 23.58
CA ASN A 135 21.73 15.01 24.58
C ASN A 135 20.66 16.07 24.92
N SER A 136 21.02 17.14 25.63
CA SER A 136 20.11 18.21 26.01
C SER A 136 19.48 18.97 24.84
N ASN A 137 20.03 18.88 23.62
CA ASN A 137 19.52 19.51 22.40
C ASN A 137 18.64 18.60 21.55
N GLY A 138 18.51 17.32 21.90
CA GLY A 138 17.70 16.35 21.17
C GLY A 138 18.47 15.09 20.83
N GLY A 139 17.80 14.18 20.12
CA GLY A 139 18.40 13.00 19.51
C GLY A 139 17.78 11.69 19.95
N ILE A 140 18.52 10.60 19.77
CA ILE A 140 17.98 9.24 19.83
C ILE A 140 18.60 8.49 21.01
N THR A 141 17.79 7.82 21.81
CA THR A 141 18.24 7.05 22.98
C THR A 141 17.34 5.86 23.28
N GLY A 142 17.69 5.08 24.30
CA GLY A 142 16.86 4.01 24.85
C GLY A 142 16.07 4.43 26.08
N HIS A 143 15.07 3.64 26.46
CA HIS A 143 14.24 3.87 27.64
C HIS A 143 15.05 3.94 28.95
N PHE A 144 16.23 3.29 29.00
CA PHE A 144 17.18 3.40 30.11
C PHE A 144 17.58 4.84 30.46
N SER A 145 17.50 5.79 29.52
CA SER A 145 17.90 7.18 29.73
C SER A 145 16.93 7.95 30.63
N THR A 146 15.64 7.61 30.60
CA THR A 146 14.61 8.23 31.47
C THR A 146 14.39 7.44 32.75
N ASP A 147 14.50 6.12 32.69
CA ASP A 147 14.28 5.24 33.85
C ASP A 147 15.42 4.20 34.00
N PRO A 148 16.64 4.63 34.38
CA PRO A 148 17.76 3.71 34.54
C PRO A 148 17.56 2.73 35.70
N VAL A 149 16.66 3.00 36.64
CA VAL A 149 16.38 2.10 37.77
C VAL A 149 15.56 0.89 37.32
N ASN A 150 14.43 1.10 36.64
CA ASN A 150 13.51 0.01 36.30
C ASN A 150 13.59 -0.44 34.83
N ARG A 151 14.28 0.33 33.97
CA ARG A 151 14.38 0.11 32.53
C ARG A 151 15.82 0.17 32.02
N SER A 152 16.81 -0.09 32.89
CA SER A 152 18.25 -0.14 32.57
C SER A 152 18.60 -0.99 31.34
N ARG A 153 17.82 -2.03 31.06
CA ARG A 153 18.02 -2.95 29.93
C ARG A 153 17.12 -2.69 28.74
N CYS A 154 16.33 -1.62 28.70
CA CYS A 154 15.42 -1.34 27.59
C CYS A 154 16.06 -0.28 26.67
N PRO A 155 16.24 -0.55 25.36
CA PRO A 155 15.62 -1.60 24.53
C PRO A 155 16.36 -2.96 24.46
N GLY A 156 17.45 -3.13 25.21
CA GLY A 156 18.31 -4.31 25.16
C GLY A 156 19.42 -4.13 24.13
N PRO A 157 19.96 -5.20 23.56
CA PRO A 157 20.88 -5.08 22.43
C PRO A 157 20.22 -4.30 21.30
N PHE A 158 20.87 -3.22 20.89
CA PHE A 158 20.42 -2.34 19.82
C PHE A 158 21.65 -1.85 19.05
N PRO A 159 21.61 -1.85 17.72
CA PRO A 159 22.77 -1.57 16.88
C PRO A 159 23.03 -0.06 16.76
N TRP A 160 23.33 0.61 17.87
CA TRP A 160 23.52 2.08 17.94
C TRP A 160 24.60 2.57 16.98
N ASN A 161 25.72 1.86 16.89
CA ASN A 161 26.83 2.23 16.00
C ASN A 161 26.43 2.12 14.53
N GLU A 162 25.67 1.08 14.14
CA GLU A 162 25.15 0.95 12.77
C GLU A 162 24.16 2.09 12.48
N LEU A 163 23.25 2.40 13.41
CA LEU A 163 22.28 3.49 13.25
C LEU A 163 23.00 4.83 13.01
N PHE A 164 23.95 5.19 13.87
CA PHE A 164 24.61 6.50 13.79
C PHE A 164 25.68 6.57 12.69
N ALA A 165 26.11 5.44 12.13
CA ALA A 165 26.96 5.42 10.94
C ALA A 165 26.21 5.85 9.67
N LEU A 166 24.87 5.79 9.65
CA LEU A 166 24.07 6.17 8.48
C LEU A 166 24.09 7.67 8.19
N GLY A 167 24.33 8.54 9.19
CA GLY A 167 24.17 9.99 9.04
C GLY A 167 22.74 10.44 8.62
N VAL A 168 22.43 11.73 8.80
CA VAL A 168 21.26 12.34 8.14
C VAL A 168 21.57 12.84 6.73
N ASP A 169 22.85 13.06 6.44
CA ASP A 169 23.31 13.61 5.17
C ASP A 169 23.46 12.54 4.07
N ASP A 170 23.44 11.24 4.40
CA ASP A 170 23.37 10.16 3.40
C ASP A 170 21.98 10.13 2.78
N MET A 171 21.68 11.14 1.97
CA MET A 171 20.50 11.16 1.15
C MET A 171 20.55 10.01 0.17
N LEU A 172 19.43 9.27 0.03
CA LEU A 172 19.26 8.31 -1.04
C LEU A 172 19.73 8.96 -2.33
N ASP A 173 20.67 8.33 -3.01
CA ASP A 173 21.19 8.78 -4.29
C ASP A 173 21.04 7.70 -5.35
N LEU A 174 21.35 8.02 -6.61
CA LEU A 174 21.19 7.06 -7.71
C LEU A 174 22.24 5.93 -7.71
N THR A 175 23.14 5.87 -6.73
CA THR A 175 24.05 4.73 -6.54
C THR A 175 23.42 3.63 -5.69
N ASP A 176 22.37 3.96 -4.92
CA ASP A 176 21.58 2.97 -4.18
C ASP A 176 20.90 1.96 -5.13
N ALA A 177 20.80 0.70 -4.70
CA ALA A 177 20.26 -0.38 -5.52
C ALA A 177 18.78 -0.18 -5.89
N PHE A 178 17.97 0.32 -4.96
CA PHE A 178 16.57 0.65 -5.24
C PHE A 178 16.47 1.88 -6.14
N ALA A 179 17.16 2.96 -5.80
CA ALA A 179 17.10 4.20 -6.57
C ALA A 179 17.59 3.98 -8.02
N SER A 180 18.73 3.33 -8.21
CA SER A 180 19.29 3.03 -9.53
C SER A 180 18.40 2.10 -10.35
N ALA A 181 17.69 1.15 -9.72
CA ALA A 181 16.77 0.25 -10.43
C ALA A 181 15.55 1.00 -10.99
N HIS A 182 15.05 2.02 -10.27
CA HIS A 182 13.79 2.67 -10.58
C HIS A 182 13.90 4.07 -11.18
N PHE A 183 15.02 4.77 -10.97
CA PHE A 183 15.19 6.16 -11.37
C PHE A 183 16.43 6.37 -12.24
N GLU A 184 16.39 7.44 -13.02
CA GLU A 184 17.53 8.00 -13.73
C GLU A 184 17.58 9.52 -13.53
N GLN A 185 18.78 10.09 -13.63
CA GLN A 185 18.97 11.54 -13.49
C GLN A 185 18.32 12.28 -14.67
N ALA A 186 17.54 13.32 -14.38
CA ALA A 186 16.92 14.19 -15.38
C ALA A 186 17.04 15.66 -14.97
N GLY A 187 18.14 16.32 -15.33
CA GLY A 187 18.43 17.68 -14.89
C GLY A 187 18.60 17.73 -13.36
N ASN A 188 17.81 18.57 -12.68
CA ASN A 188 17.77 18.66 -11.21
C ASN A 188 16.67 17.76 -10.58
N SER A 189 16.14 16.80 -11.35
CA SER A 189 15.07 15.90 -10.94
C SER A 189 15.48 14.44 -11.14
N TRP A 190 14.75 13.52 -10.51
CA TRP A 190 14.82 12.09 -10.81
C TRP A 190 13.63 11.67 -11.65
N LYS A 191 13.87 10.96 -12.75
CA LYS A 191 12.82 10.42 -13.62
C LYS A 191 12.63 8.95 -13.33
N CYS A 192 11.40 8.55 -12.99
CA CYS A 192 11.03 7.16 -12.83
C CYS A 192 11.07 6.46 -14.18
N LYS A 193 11.83 5.36 -14.28
CA LYS A 193 12.05 4.60 -15.52
C LYS A 193 10.78 3.91 -16.02
N SER A 194 9.92 3.45 -15.12
CA SER A 194 8.73 2.67 -15.47
C SER A 194 7.59 3.50 -16.04
N ASN A 195 7.43 4.76 -15.58
CA ASN A 195 6.30 5.60 -15.96
C ASN A 195 6.69 7.01 -16.47
N GLY A 196 7.99 7.34 -16.51
CA GLY A 196 8.50 8.61 -17.01
C GLY A 196 8.22 9.82 -16.10
N ILE A 197 7.57 9.62 -14.96
CA ILE A 197 7.21 10.71 -14.04
C ILE A 197 8.45 11.19 -13.28
N THR A 198 8.59 12.50 -13.14
CA THR A 198 9.74 13.10 -12.45
C THR A 198 9.40 13.51 -11.01
N ILE A 199 10.39 13.40 -10.13
CA ILE A 199 10.39 13.98 -8.79
C ILE A 199 11.41 15.12 -8.81
N GLY A 200 10.94 16.35 -8.66
CA GLY A 200 11.79 17.55 -8.59
C GLY A 200 11.68 18.25 -7.25
N GLU A 201 12.43 19.33 -7.07
CA GLU A 201 12.39 20.10 -5.82
C GLU A 201 11.03 20.81 -5.59
N PRO A 202 10.58 20.90 -4.33
CA PRO A 202 11.23 20.47 -3.08
C PRO A 202 10.98 19.00 -2.72
N PHE A 203 10.18 18.27 -3.50
CA PHE A 203 9.80 16.89 -3.20
C PHE A 203 10.97 15.90 -3.30
N LEU A 204 11.91 16.15 -4.22
CA LEU A 204 13.08 15.28 -4.39
C LEU A 204 13.94 15.27 -3.12
N SER A 205 14.19 16.44 -2.51
CA SER A 205 14.90 16.52 -1.24
C SER A 205 14.20 15.69 -0.16
N TYR A 206 12.90 15.87 0.09
CA TYR A 206 12.17 15.06 1.07
C TYR A 206 12.22 13.56 0.75
N TYR A 207 12.04 13.20 -0.52
CA TYR A 207 12.05 11.81 -0.99
C TYR A 207 13.40 11.13 -0.70
N ARG A 208 14.50 11.84 -0.93
CA ARG A 208 15.84 11.34 -0.68
C ARG A 208 16.17 11.23 0.80
N HIS A 209 15.74 12.21 1.59
CA HIS A 209 15.89 12.19 3.05
C HIS A 209 15.07 11.07 3.72
N SER A 210 13.90 10.75 3.14
CA SER A 210 13.04 9.64 3.59
C SER A 210 13.42 8.30 2.98
N ASP A 211 14.58 8.19 2.33
CA ASP A 211 15.07 6.93 1.77
C ASP A 211 14.04 6.25 0.84
N GLY A 212 13.31 7.06 0.07
CA GLY A 212 12.27 6.59 -0.84
C GLY A 212 11.08 5.90 -0.16
N ALA A 213 10.75 6.24 1.09
CA ALA A 213 9.61 5.71 1.86
C ALA A 213 8.29 5.62 1.10
N LEU A 214 8.06 6.63 0.26
CA LEU A 214 6.84 6.82 -0.51
C LEU A 214 6.78 5.93 -1.77
N ARG A 215 7.87 5.23 -2.10
CA ARG A 215 8.06 4.39 -3.30
C ARG A 215 7.92 5.18 -4.59
N LEU A 216 7.32 4.64 -5.66
CA LEU A 216 7.39 5.30 -6.97
C LEU A 216 6.38 6.46 -7.09
N PRO A 217 6.70 7.54 -7.85
CA PRO A 217 5.75 8.60 -8.12
C PRO A 217 4.63 8.10 -9.03
N VAL A 218 3.39 8.49 -8.74
CA VAL A 218 2.17 8.08 -9.46
C VAL A 218 1.62 9.21 -10.30
N THR A 219 1.80 10.46 -9.87
CA THR A 219 1.33 11.65 -10.59
C THR A 219 2.49 12.61 -10.87
N VAL A 220 2.30 13.49 -11.84
CA VAL A 220 3.12 14.71 -11.94
C VAL A 220 2.85 15.63 -10.75
N VAL A 221 3.64 16.70 -10.60
CA VAL A 221 3.38 17.74 -9.62
C VAL A 221 2.15 18.54 -10.05
N HIS A 222 1.21 18.72 -9.14
CA HIS A 222 0.04 19.57 -9.29
C HIS A 222 0.18 20.82 -8.43
N THR A 223 -0.42 21.93 -8.86
CA THR A 223 -0.46 23.20 -8.14
C THR A 223 -1.92 23.62 -7.97
N GLU A 224 -2.37 23.81 -6.74
CA GLU A 224 -3.69 24.35 -6.43
C GLU A 224 -3.66 25.89 -6.51
N ASP A 225 -4.84 26.52 -6.64
CA ASP A 225 -4.98 27.97 -6.79
C ASP A 225 -4.40 28.78 -5.61
N ASN A 226 -4.35 28.17 -4.43
CA ASN A 226 -3.76 28.75 -3.22
C ASN A 226 -2.22 28.65 -3.17
N GLY A 227 -1.59 28.09 -4.21
CA GLY A 227 -0.14 27.94 -4.34
C GLY A 227 0.43 26.69 -3.67
N VAL A 228 -0.41 25.86 -3.04
CA VAL A 228 0.01 24.54 -2.55
C VAL A 228 0.33 23.65 -3.73
N ARG A 229 1.49 22.98 -3.67
CA ARG A 229 1.86 21.96 -4.64
C ARG A 229 1.76 20.59 -4.02
N TRP A 230 1.39 19.57 -4.79
CA TRP A 230 1.40 18.20 -4.29
C TRP A 230 1.81 17.20 -5.37
N GLN A 231 2.30 16.05 -4.93
CA GLN A 231 2.62 14.92 -5.79
C GLN A 231 2.26 13.62 -5.07
N ARG A 232 1.55 12.73 -5.76
CA ARG A 232 1.20 11.40 -5.25
C ARG A 232 2.27 10.38 -5.60
N PHE A 233 2.52 9.50 -4.65
CA PHE A 233 3.38 8.33 -4.73
C PHE A 233 2.56 7.08 -4.37
N GLU A 234 3.11 5.89 -4.60
CA GLU A 234 2.42 4.63 -4.31
C GLU A 234 2.05 4.49 -2.83
N SER A 235 2.85 5.09 -1.94
CA SER A 235 2.70 4.96 -0.48
C SER A 235 2.42 6.28 0.24
N GLY A 236 1.94 7.31 -0.46
CA GLY A 236 1.51 8.56 0.16
C GLY A 236 1.42 9.74 -0.80
N ILE A 237 1.10 10.92 -0.28
CA ILE A 237 1.04 12.16 -1.05
C ILE A 237 1.94 13.17 -0.33
N LEU A 238 2.87 13.79 -1.05
CA LEU A 238 3.61 14.94 -0.53
C LEU A 238 2.90 16.23 -0.89
N ALA A 239 2.82 17.15 0.07
CA ALA A 239 2.43 18.53 -0.15
C ALA A 239 3.60 19.45 0.18
N TYR A 240 3.80 20.46 -0.66
CA TYR A 240 4.58 21.65 -0.38
C TYR A 240 3.60 22.79 -0.10
N ASP A 241 3.53 23.17 1.17
CA ASP A 241 2.66 24.25 1.65
C ASP A 241 3.43 25.06 2.71
N PRO A 242 4.31 25.98 2.31
CA PRO A 242 5.15 26.74 3.22
C PRO A 242 4.36 27.76 4.06
N LYS A 243 3.11 28.07 3.67
CA LYS A 243 2.26 29.08 4.32
C LYS A 243 1.20 28.47 5.24
N ASN A 244 1.05 27.14 5.28
CA ASN A 244 0.00 26.42 6.03
C ASN A 244 -1.41 26.84 5.58
N VAL A 245 -1.62 27.04 4.28
CA VAL A 245 -2.90 27.54 3.76
C VAL A 245 -3.93 26.41 3.68
N ASP A 246 -3.48 25.18 3.43
CA ASP A 246 -4.37 24.05 3.14
C ASP A 246 -4.40 23.01 4.27
N ASP A 247 -3.25 22.79 4.92
CA ASP A 247 -3.17 21.96 6.13
C ASP A 247 -2.17 22.56 7.12
N ASN A 248 -2.44 22.34 8.41
CA ASN A 248 -1.50 22.57 9.50
C ASN A 248 -1.11 21.20 10.07
N PRO A 249 -0.31 20.40 9.34
CA PRO A 249 -0.05 19.01 9.67
C PRO A 249 0.70 18.83 11.01
N GLY A 250 1.13 19.92 11.66
CA GLY A 250 2.03 19.92 12.80
C GLY A 250 3.48 19.50 12.46
N VAL A 251 3.66 18.81 11.33
CA VAL A 251 4.89 18.15 10.89
C VAL A 251 5.22 18.59 9.46
N LYS A 252 6.32 19.33 9.28
CA LYS A 252 6.88 19.71 7.97
C LYS A 252 8.39 19.57 8.06
N ASP A 253 9.02 19.17 6.98
CA ASP A 253 10.48 19.29 6.88
C ASP A 253 10.88 20.79 6.85
N SER A 254 12.19 21.04 6.86
CA SER A 254 12.74 22.40 6.81
C SER A 254 12.36 23.19 5.54
N ASN A 255 11.87 22.52 4.50
CA ASN A 255 11.45 23.11 3.23
C ASN A 255 9.93 23.29 3.15
N GLY A 256 9.17 23.00 4.21
CA GLY A 256 7.71 23.11 4.20
C GLY A 256 7.02 21.97 3.43
N VAL A 257 7.72 20.86 3.20
CA VAL A 257 7.19 19.63 2.59
C VAL A 257 6.77 18.64 3.67
N TYR A 258 5.65 17.97 3.47
CA TYR A 258 5.15 16.93 4.37
C TYR A 258 4.32 15.89 3.65
N VAL A 259 4.23 14.70 4.24
CA VAL A 259 3.24 13.70 3.84
C VAL A 259 1.87 14.15 4.34
N ILE A 260 0.93 14.33 3.41
CA ILE A 260 -0.44 14.72 3.74
C ILE A 260 -1.09 13.61 4.58
N LYS A 261 -1.74 14.00 5.69
CA LYS A 261 -2.55 13.05 6.48
C LYS A 261 -3.70 12.54 5.63
N LEU A 262 -3.94 11.23 5.59
CA LEU A 262 -5.07 10.65 4.86
C LEU A 262 -6.44 11.19 5.34
N THR A 263 -6.48 11.77 6.54
CA THR A 263 -7.66 12.40 7.14
C THR A 263 -7.85 13.88 6.76
N SER A 264 -6.90 14.51 6.07
CA SER A 264 -7.04 15.91 5.63
C SER A 264 -8.04 16.03 4.48
N ASP A 265 -8.67 17.19 4.32
CA ASP A 265 -9.67 17.39 3.29
C ASP A 265 -9.08 17.32 1.88
N LEU A 266 -7.82 17.78 1.72
CA LEU A 266 -7.07 17.58 0.48
C LEU A 266 -6.84 16.08 0.21
N ALA A 267 -6.38 15.30 1.20
CA ALA A 267 -6.17 13.87 0.98
C ALA A 267 -7.47 13.14 0.64
N LYS A 268 -8.57 13.47 1.33
CA LYS A 268 -9.90 12.94 1.01
C LYS A 268 -10.29 13.29 -0.42
N LYS A 269 -10.19 14.56 -0.83
CA LYS A 269 -10.48 15.03 -2.20
C LYS A 269 -9.68 14.23 -3.23
N LEU A 270 -8.37 14.09 -3.01
CA LEU A 270 -7.45 13.41 -3.94
C LEU A 270 -7.69 11.90 -4.02
N LEU A 271 -7.93 11.25 -2.88
CA LEU A 271 -8.30 9.83 -2.84
C LEU A 271 -9.67 9.60 -3.50
N PHE A 272 -10.67 10.45 -3.22
CA PHE A 272 -12.00 10.34 -3.82
C PHE A 272 -11.93 10.55 -5.33
N GLN A 273 -11.15 11.52 -5.82
CA GLN A 273 -10.98 11.74 -7.25
C GLN A 273 -10.33 10.53 -7.92
N SER A 274 -9.30 9.94 -7.30
CA SER A 274 -8.70 8.69 -7.77
C SER A 274 -9.73 7.55 -7.88
N TYR A 275 -10.67 7.45 -6.94
CA TYR A 275 -11.74 6.46 -7.03
C TYR A 275 -12.74 6.78 -8.14
N LEU A 276 -13.11 8.06 -8.31
CA LEU A 276 -14.00 8.49 -9.40
C LEU A 276 -13.40 8.21 -10.78
N ASP A 277 -12.10 8.45 -10.96
CA ASP A 277 -11.40 8.19 -12.21
C ASP A 277 -11.39 6.67 -12.52
N GLN A 278 -11.14 5.83 -11.51
CA GLN A 278 -11.20 4.37 -11.65
C GLN A 278 -12.62 3.89 -11.98
N ILE A 279 -13.63 4.46 -11.33
CA ILE A 279 -15.04 4.14 -11.61
C ILE A 279 -15.36 4.48 -13.06
N LYS A 280 -14.90 5.63 -13.57
CA LYS A 280 -15.11 6.04 -14.96
C LYS A 280 -14.47 5.05 -15.94
N VAL A 281 -13.22 4.66 -15.71
CA VAL A 281 -12.55 3.65 -16.55
C VAL A 281 -13.30 2.32 -16.52
N ALA A 282 -13.75 1.88 -15.34
CA ALA A 282 -14.54 0.65 -15.22
C ALA A 282 -15.89 0.74 -15.96
N GLN A 283 -16.54 1.91 -15.91
CA GLN A 283 -17.79 2.17 -16.65
C GLN A 283 -17.56 2.11 -18.16
N ASP A 284 -16.46 2.67 -18.66
CA ASP A 284 -16.11 2.61 -20.08
C ASP A 284 -15.89 1.15 -20.53
N VAL A 285 -15.19 0.34 -19.73
CA VAL A 285 -14.98 -1.10 -19.99
C VAL A 285 -16.31 -1.86 -20.02
N VAL A 286 -17.20 -1.62 -19.04
CA VAL A 286 -18.52 -2.27 -19.00
C VAL A 286 -19.36 -1.88 -20.21
N THR A 287 -19.33 -0.62 -20.61
CA THR A 287 -20.06 -0.11 -21.78
C THR A 287 -19.55 -0.77 -23.07
N GLN A 288 -18.23 -0.93 -23.20
CA GLN A 288 -17.65 -1.66 -24.33
C GLN A 288 -18.07 -3.13 -24.33
N ALA A 289 -17.98 -3.81 -23.19
CA ALA A 289 -18.38 -5.22 -23.08
C ALA A 289 -19.87 -5.45 -23.37
N GLN A 290 -20.74 -4.48 -23.05
CA GLN A 290 -22.17 -4.52 -23.40
C GLN A 290 -22.38 -4.40 -24.91
N THR A 291 -21.63 -3.50 -25.56
CA THR A 291 -21.63 -3.34 -27.02
C THR A 291 -21.18 -4.64 -27.71
N ASP A 292 -20.09 -5.23 -27.26
CA ASP A 292 -19.54 -6.46 -27.82
C ASP A 292 -20.50 -7.66 -27.62
N ASN A 293 -21.10 -7.78 -26.43
CA ASN A 293 -22.12 -8.82 -26.18
C ASN A 293 -23.35 -8.68 -27.07
N LYS A 294 -23.78 -7.45 -27.36
CA LYS A 294 -24.88 -7.23 -28.30
C LYS A 294 -24.49 -7.70 -29.70
N ALA A 295 -23.31 -7.31 -30.17
CA ALA A 295 -22.81 -7.73 -31.49
C ALA A 295 -22.69 -9.26 -31.60
N LEU A 296 -22.20 -9.94 -30.55
CA LEU A 296 -22.13 -11.40 -30.51
C LEU A 296 -23.51 -12.06 -30.54
N LYS A 297 -24.50 -11.51 -29.81
CA LYS A 297 -25.89 -12.00 -29.87
C LYS A 297 -26.48 -11.87 -31.27
N ASP A 298 -26.25 -10.74 -31.94
CA ASP A 298 -26.70 -10.51 -33.30
C ASP A 298 -26.04 -11.52 -34.28
N GLN A 299 -24.75 -11.83 -34.09
CA GLN A 299 -24.05 -12.87 -34.87
C GLN A 299 -24.60 -14.27 -34.62
N VAL A 300 -24.85 -14.64 -33.36
CA VAL A 300 -25.44 -15.95 -33.01
C VAL A 300 -26.83 -16.11 -33.64
N ALA A 301 -27.66 -15.06 -33.61
CA ALA A 301 -28.97 -15.09 -34.26
C ALA A 301 -28.85 -15.29 -35.79
N ALA A 302 -27.92 -14.61 -36.45
CA ALA A 302 -27.65 -14.79 -37.88
C ALA A 302 -27.16 -16.21 -38.22
N GLN A 303 -26.31 -16.80 -37.38
CA GLN A 303 -25.85 -18.17 -37.54
C GLN A 303 -26.99 -19.18 -37.34
N GLN A 304 -27.85 -18.99 -36.34
CA GLN A 304 -29.03 -19.84 -36.11
C GLN A 304 -29.98 -19.83 -37.32
N GLN A 305 -30.20 -18.65 -37.92
CA GLN A 305 -30.99 -18.55 -39.14
C GLN A 305 -30.34 -19.31 -40.30
N SER A 306 -29.02 -19.19 -40.46
CA SER A 306 -28.26 -19.92 -41.48
C SER A 306 -28.36 -21.45 -41.30
N VAL A 307 -28.24 -21.94 -40.06
CA VAL A 307 -28.39 -23.36 -39.72
C VAL A 307 -29.80 -23.85 -40.05
N ALA A 308 -30.84 -23.08 -39.72
CA ALA A 308 -32.22 -23.44 -40.05
C ALA A 308 -32.43 -23.57 -41.56
N THR A 309 -31.86 -22.65 -42.36
CA THR A 309 -31.90 -22.74 -43.83
C THR A 309 -31.18 -23.99 -44.34
N LEU A 310 -29.99 -24.30 -43.82
CA LEU A 310 -29.25 -25.51 -44.22
C LEU A 310 -30.01 -26.79 -43.86
N GLN A 311 -30.68 -26.85 -42.71
CA GLN A 311 -31.52 -27.99 -42.32
C GLN A 311 -32.70 -28.19 -43.28
N GLN A 312 -33.36 -27.10 -43.71
CA GLN A 312 -34.43 -27.17 -44.71
C GLN A 312 -33.91 -27.69 -46.06
N GLN A 313 -32.74 -27.22 -46.51
CA GLN A 313 -32.12 -27.69 -47.75
C GLN A 313 -31.74 -29.17 -47.68
N LEU A 314 -31.16 -29.62 -46.56
CA LEU A 314 -30.82 -31.02 -46.34
C LEU A 314 -32.07 -31.92 -46.37
N ALA A 315 -33.15 -31.50 -45.72
CA ALA A 315 -34.42 -32.23 -45.75
C ALA A 315 -35.00 -32.35 -47.17
N ALA A 316 -34.93 -31.28 -47.97
CA ALA A 316 -35.36 -31.29 -49.36
C ALA A 316 -34.50 -32.25 -50.22
N LEU A 317 -33.18 -32.23 -50.05
CA LEU A 317 -32.26 -33.15 -50.72
C LEU A 317 -32.54 -34.62 -50.36
N GLN A 318 -32.81 -34.91 -49.09
CA GLN A 318 -33.18 -36.26 -48.64
C GLN A 318 -34.48 -36.75 -49.28
N GLN A 319 -35.49 -35.88 -49.43
CA GLN A 319 -36.73 -36.21 -50.15
C GLN A 319 -36.46 -36.51 -51.63
N GLN A 320 -35.66 -35.69 -52.30
CA GLN A 320 -35.27 -35.91 -53.70
C GLN A 320 -34.53 -37.24 -53.88
N LEU A 321 -33.59 -37.57 -52.98
CA LEU A 321 -32.86 -38.82 -53.02
C LEU A 321 -33.79 -40.03 -52.86
N THR A 322 -34.74 -39.96 -51.92
CA THR A 322 -35.74 -41.01 -51.69
C THR A 322 -36.62 -41.23 -52.93
N GLN A 323 -37.04 -40.14 -53.59
CA GLN A 323 -37.79 -40.21 -54.85
C GLN A 323 -36.97 -40.83 -55.97
N ALA A 324 -35.69 -40.47 -56.11
CA ALA A 324 -34.80 -41.04 -57.13
C ALA A 324 -34.57 -42.55 -56.93
N GLN A 325 -34.43 -43.01 -55.67
CA GLN A 325 -34.26 -44.43 -55.34
C GLN A 325 -35.55 -45.25 -55.54
N GLY A 326 -36.73 -44.63 -55.44
CA GLY A 326 -38.02 -45.28 -55.68
C GLY A 326 -38.35 -45.54 -57.17
N ILE A 327 -37.59 -44.98 -58.11
CA ILE A 327 -37.82 -45.12 -59.56
C ILE A 327 -37.19 -46.41 -60.13
N ASP A 328 -36.23 -47.03 -59.43
CA ASP A 328 -35.47 -48.20 -59.92
C ASP A 328 -36.17 -49.57 -59.71
N HIS A 329 -37.44 -49.58 -59.28
CA HIS A 329 -38.20 -50.80 -59.00
C HIS A 329 -39.52 -50.94 -59.78
N ALA A 330 -39.70 -50.21 -60.90
CA ALA A 330 -40.81 -50.50 -61.81
C ALA A 330 -40.64 -51.92 -62.42
N PRO A 331 -41.52 -52.90 -62.15
CA PRO A 331 -41.41 -54.23 -62.74
C PRO A 331 -41.66 -54.12 -64.26
N PRO A 332 -41.00 -54.96 -65.10
CA PRO A 332 -41.23 -54.95 -66.53
C PRO A 332 -42.70 -55.28 -66.81
N GLN A 333 -43.40 -54.41 -67.55
CA GLN A 333 -44.78 -54.63 -67.92
C GLN A 333 -44.90 -55.92 -68.76
N SER A 334 -45.59 -56.91 -68.23
CA SER A 334 -45.96 -58.13 -68.94
C SER A 334 -47.05 -57.82 -69.97
N GLY A 335 -46.71 -57.91 -71.26
CA GLY A 335 -47.67 -57.87 -72.36
C GLY A 335 -48.68 -59.02 -72.32
N PRO A 336 -49.86 -58.88 -72.97
CA PRO A 336 -50.97 -59.80 -72.81
C PRO A 336 -50.68 -61.18 -73.42
N ARG A 337 -50.75 -62.23 -72.59
CA ARG A 337 -50.76 -63.64 -73.03
C ARG A 337 -52.17 -64.03 -73.47
N THR A 338 -52.29 -64.49 -74.71
CA THR A 338 -53.50 -65.10 -75.26
C THR A 338 -53.70 -66.49 -74.67
N ASN A 339 -54.80 -66.69 -73.94
CA ASN A 339 -55.20 -68.00 -73.44
C ASN A 339 -55.94 -68.78 -74.53
N ARG A 340 -55.34 -69.87 -75.01
CA ARG A 340 -56.00 -70.90 -75.82
C ARG A 340 -55.94 -72.23 -75.07
N ARG A 341 -57.12 -72.85 -74.90
CA ARG A 341 -57.44 -74.29 -74.70
C ARG A 341 -58.29 -74.53 -73.46
N LEU A 342 -59.17 -75.52 -73.41
CA LEU A 342 -59.92 -76.35 -74.37
C LEU A 342 -60.98 -76.98 -73.47
N SER A 343 -62.22 -77.11 -73.95
CA SER A 343 -63.27 -77.83 -73.24
C SER A 343 -63.03 -79.34 -73.28
N SER A 344 -63.30 -80.02 -72.16
CA SER A 344 -63.69 -81.42 -72.16
C SER A 344 -64.60 -81.74 -70.97
N ASN A 345 -65.81 -82.19 -71.33
CA ASN A 345 -66.82 -82.99 -70.64
C ASN A 345 -66.32 -83.80 -69.41
N GLY A 346 -67.07 -84.11 -68.37
CA GLY A 346 -68.52 -84.18 -68.17
C GLY A 346 -68.85 -85.50 -67.43
N ASN A 347 -69.39 -85.41 -66.22
CA ASN A 347 -70.50 -86.19 -65.64
C ASN A 347 -70.68 -85.85 -64.16
#